data_AF-A0A498GZ69-F1
#
_entry.id   AF-A0A498GZ69-F1
#
_cell.length_a   1.000
_cell.length_b   1.000
_cell.length_c   1.000
_cell.angle_alpha   90.00
_cell.angle_beta   90.00
_cell.angle_gamma   90.00
#
_symmetry.space_group_name_H-M   'P 1'
#
loop_
_entity.id
_entity.type
_entity.pdbx_description
1 polymer ?
#
loop_
_entity_poly.entity_id
_entity_poly.type
_entity_poly.pdbx_seq_one_letter_code
_entity_poly.pdbx_strand_id
1 'polypeptide(L)'
;MNTDYDLSVIIPTFNEEENIAAIVEAVDDVLTASGLRGEILIVDDNSRDGTIGIAEGLAARKTNVRLIVRMHDHGLSQSVVDGFSHARSGIFQVIDADFSHPPELIPSFYEAIQRSNDVAIGSRYMKGGSIEAWPLKRRIISLGATAFGRALFPDITDPVSGFFAVRRSVVADAPLKPRGYKILMEVLGKGRWDSFVEIPFVFKDREEGESKLKPATILDYLKQCSDIAFFSLRHRNGAVWHEWKKIFSFGLVGISGILVNMGLLYLLTEYAGLYYLLSALIAIELSIMNNFFWNDVWTFKSPKNLRLERKLHRFASFQFVAIGGLLINLTVLYVLTEIAGVYYLLANLAGILIAFAWNYMVNRHYTWKSA
;
A
#
# COMPACT_ATOMS: atom_id res chain seq x y z
N MET A 1 -3.34 30.94 -5.76
CA MET A 1 -2.10 31.35 -5.08
C MET A 1 -0.99 31.25 -6.11
N ASN A 2 -0.27 32.35 -6.38
CA ASN A 2 0.97 32.29 -7.17
C ASN A 2 1.94 31.43 -6.35
N THR A 3 2.30 30.25 -6.85
CA THR A 3 3.35 29.43 -6.24
C THR A 3 4.68 29.92 -6.80
N ASP A 4 5.49 30.60 -5.98
CA ASP A 4 6.83 31.05 -6.39
C ASP A 4 7.75 29.86 -6.72
N TYR A 5 7.42 28.67 -6.20
CA TYR A 5 8.16 27.43 -6.40
C TYR A 5 7.34 26.40 -7.19
N ASP A 6 8.05 25.65 -8.04
CA ASP A 6 7.55 24.52 -8.80
C ASP A 6 7.43 23.26 -7.89
N LEU A 7 8.32 23.13 -6.90
CA LEU A 7 8.41 21.97 -6.00
C LEU A 7 8.78 22.41 -4.57
N SER A 8 8.22 21.74 -3.55
CA SER A 8 8.67 21.85 -2.16
C SER A 8 9.22 20.50 -1.69
N VAL A 9 10.51 20.44 -1.39
CA VAL A 9 11.17 19.25 -0.83
C VAL A 9 11.09 19.35 0.69
N ILE A 10 10.43 18.39 1.33
CA ILE A 10 10.21 18.33 2.77
C ILE A 10 11.15 17.28 3.35
N ILE A 11 12.00 17.71 4.27
CA ILE A 11 13.01 16.87 4.93
C ILE A 11 12.71 16.85 6.44
N PRO A 12 12.05 15.80 6.97
CA PRO A 12 11.85 15.67 8.41
C PRO A 12 13.17 15.29 9.10
N THR A 13 13.50 15.95 10.21
CA THR A 13 14.77 15.72 10.93
C THR A 13 14.55 15.50 12.43
N PHE A 14 15.35 14.62 13.02
CA PHE A 14 15.52 14.48 14.46
C PHE A 14 16.90 13.88 14.76
N ASN A 15 17.79 14.69 15.31
CA ASN A 15 19.20 14.38 15.53
C ASN A 15 19.91 13.87 14.26
N GLU A 16 20.01 14.72 13.24
CA GLU A 16 20.60 14.43 11.94
C GLU A 16 21.82 15.35 11.66
N GLU A 17 22.57 15.75 12.71
CA GLU A 17 23.65 16.74 12.59
C GLU A 17 24.73 16.38 11.57
N GLU A 18 25.00 15.08 11.41
CA GLU A 18 26.01 14.56 10.49
C GLU A 18 25.59 14.67 9.02
N ASN A 19 24.29 14.54 8.74
CA ASN A 19 23.77 14.43 7.38
C ASN A 19 23.10 15.72 6.88
N ILE A 20 22.52 16.52 7.77
CA ILE A 20 21.60 17.60 7.38
C ILE A 20 22.21 18.63 6.44
N ALA A 21 23.49 18.97 6.62
CA ALA A 21 24.17 19.88 5.69
C ALA A 21 24.34 19.26 4.31
N ALA A 22 24.86 18.03 4.26
CA ALA A 22 25.15 17.36 3.00
C ALA A 22 23.88 17.07 2.18
N ILE A 23 22.79 16.62 2.83
CA ILE A 23 21.54 16.32 2.13
C ILE A 23 20.88 17.57 1.56
N VAL A 24 20.92 18.70 2.29
CA VAL A 24 20.35 19.97 1.81
C VAL A 24 21.12 20.50 0.61
N GLU A 25 22.47 20.47 0.66
CA GLU A 25 23.29 20.87 -0.49
C GLU A 25 23.05 19.95 -1.70
N ALA A 26 22.99 18.62 -1.49
CA ALA A 26 22.72 17.67 -2.57
C ALA A 26 21.34 17.89 -3.24
N VAL A 27 20.31 18.17 -2.44
CA VAL A 27 18.98 18.51 -2.97
C VAL A 27 19.02 19.83 -3.73
N ASP A 28 19.68 20.86 -3.19
CA ASP A 28 19.80 22.18 -3.83
C ASP A 28 20.54 22.11 -5.18
N ASP A 29 21.62 21.33 -5.23
CA ASP A 29 22.37 21.06 -6.46
C ASP A 29 21.50 20.37 -7.51
N VAL A 30 20.72 19.35 -7.11
CA VAL A 30 19.80 18.65 -8.02
C VAL A 30 18.70 19.58 -8.55
N LEU A 31 18.13 20.42 -7.68
CA LEU A 31 17.11 21.40 -8.10
C LEU A 31 17.69 22.40 -9.10
N THR A 32 18.88 22.93 -8.81
CA THR A 32 19.59 23.90 -9.66
C THR A 32 19.96 23.29 -11.01
N ALA A 33 20.58 22.10 -11.01
CA ALA A 33 20.99 21.40 -12.23
C ALA A 33 19.80 21.03 -13.12
N SER A 34 18.63 20.80 -12.52
CA SER A 34 17.38 20.48 -13.24
C SER A 34 16.58 21.71 -13.65
N GLY A 35 17.02 22.93 -13.29
CA GLY A 35 16.30 24.17 -13.57
C GLY A 35 14.97 24.29 -12.83
N LEU A 36 14.77 23.52 -11.75
CA LEU A 36 13.54 23.54 -10.95
C LEU A 36 13.64 24.65 -9.91
N ARG A 37 12.63 25.52 -9.85
CA ARG A 37 12.51 26.47 -8.75
C ARG A 37 11.94 25.72 -7.55
N GLY A 38 12.80 25.07 -6.77
CA GLY A 38 12.40 24.33 -5.58
C GLY A 38 12.68 25.07 -4.28
N GLU A 39 11.82 24.91 -3.28
CA GLU A 39 12.17 25.21 -1.88
C GLU A 39 12.51 23.92 -1.13
N ILE A 40 13.40 24.03 -0.14
CA ILE A 40 13.77 22.96 0.79
C ILE A 40 13.23 23.35 2.17
N LEU A 41 12.32 22.56 2.69
CA LEU A 41 11.67 22.74 3.97
C LEU A 41 12.17 21.69 4.95
N ILE A 42 13.08 22.09 5.82
CA ILE A 42 13.57 21.27 6.94
C ILE A 42 12.54 21.37 8.06
N VAL A 43 12.02 20.22 8.51
CA VAL A 43 11.04 20.16 9.58
C VAL A 43 11.62 19.33 10.74
N ASP A 44 12.12 20.04 11.74
CA ASP A 44 12.89 19.48 12.83
C ASP A 44 12.03 19.27 14.09
N ASP A 45 12.16 18.09 14.70
CA ASP A 45 11.44 17.70 15.92
C ASP A 45 12.18 18.06 17.22
N ASN A 46 12.69 19.29 17.31
CA ASN A 46 13.41 19.80 18.48
C ASN A 46 14.64 18.94 18.80
N SER A 47 15.45 18.70 17.78
CA SER A 47 16.74 18.01 17.87
C SER A 47 17.59 18.58 18.99
N ARG A 48 18.32 17.69 19.68
CA ARG A 48 19.15 18.04 20.85
C ARG A 48 20.64 18.14 20.52
N ASP A 49 20.99 17.84 19.28
CA ASP A 49 22.31 17.92 18.71
C ASP A 49 22.49 19.21 17.88
N GLY A 50 23.51 19.26 17.02
CA GLY A 50 23.80 20.41 16.16
C GLY A 50 22.80 20.66 15.01
N THR A 51 21.80 19.78 14.78
CA THR A 51 20.94 19.82 13.58
C THR A 51 20.29 21.18 13.36
N ILE A 52 19.68 21.76 14.40
CA ILE A 52 18.97 23.04 14.31
C ILE A 52 19.93 24.17 13.93
N GLY A 53 21.08 24.27 14.60
CA GLY A 53 22.05 25.33 14.33
C GLY A 53 22.64 25.25 12.91
N ILE A 54 22.86 24.04 12.40
CA ILE A 54 23.30 23.82 11.02
C ILE A 54 22.20 24.25 10.04
N ALA A 55 20.95 23.84 10.27
CA ALA A 55 19.81 24.19 9.44
C ALA A 55 19.53 25.71 9.41
N GLU A 56 19.65 26.40 10.55
CA GLU A 56 19.58 27.87 10.63
C GLU A 56 20.67 28.53 9.79
N GLY A 57 21.91 28.02 9.87
CA GLY A 57 23.04 28.50 9.07
C GLY A 57 22.81 28.33 7.56
N LEU A 58 22.17 27.25 7.13
CA LEU A 58 21.80 27.02 5.73
C LEU A 58 20.69 27.97 5.28
N ALA A 59 19.62 28.11 6.08
CA ALA A 59 18.51 29.02 5.79
C ALA A 59 18.95 30.50 5.74
N ALA A 60 19.98 30.88 6.50
CA ALA A 60 20.55 32.22 6.43
C ALA A 60 21.34 32.50 5.14
N ARG A 61 21.93 31.46 4.53
CA ARG A 61 22.75 31.57 3.31
C ARG A 61 21.99 31.32 2.01
N LYS A 62 20.92 30.54 2.06
CA LYS A 62 20.15 30.10 0.88
C LYS A 62 18.70 30.57 0.97
N THR A 63 18.25 31.33 -0.02
CA THR A 63 16.90 31.93 -0.04
C THR A 63 15.77 30.92 -0.23
N ASN A 64 16.08 29.73 -0.74
CA ASN A 64 15.14 28.64 -0.96
C ASN A 64 15.13 27.61 0.18
N VAL A 65 15.93 27.78 1.23
CA VAL A 65 15.95 26.88 2.40
C VAL A 65 15.18 27.52 3.56
N ARG A 66 14.33 26.74 4.21
CA ARG A 66 13.54 27.16 5.38
C ARG A 66 13.58 26.07 6.45
N LEU A 67 13.67 26.50 7.70
CA LEU A 67 13.59 25.65 8.87
C LEU A 67 12.27 25.89 9.61
N ILE A 68 11.64 24.79 10.04
CA ILE A 68 10.53 24.77 10.99
C ILE A 68 10.96 23.89 12.16
N VAL A 69 10.98 24.44 13.37
CA VAL A 69 11.24 23.67 14.60
C VAL A 69 9.92 23.41 15.31
N ARG A 70 9.61 22.12 15.49
CA ARG A 70 8.39 21.64 16.14
C ARG A 70 8.67 21.35 17.61
N MET A 71 8.05 22.12 18.50
CA MET A 71 8.28 22.01 19.95
C MET A 71 7.43 20.91 20.63
N HIS A 72 6.38 20.44 19.97
CA HIS A 72 5.39 19.49 20.49
C HIS A 72 5.02 18.46 19.41
N ASP A 73 4.31 17.39 19.80
CA ASP A 73 3.78 16.35 18.91
C ASP A 73 4.84 15.68 18.00
N HIS A 74 6.01 15.38 18.56
CA HIS A 74 7.13 14.78 17.82
C HIS A 74 6.75 13.47 17.11
N GLY A 75 7.32 13.29 15.91
CA GLY A 75 7.19 12.09 15.11
C GLY A 75 7.32 12.39 13.62
N LEU A 76 8.12 11.56 12.93
CA LEU A 76 8.42 11.71 11.49
C LEU A 76 7.18 12.01 10.63
N SER A 77 6.10 11.24 10.80
CA SER A 77 4.92 11.45 9.96
C SER A 77 4.20 12.77 10.27
N GLN A 78 4.23 13.24 11.51
CA GLN A 78 3.65 14.52 11.88
C GLN A 78 4.50 15.67 11.35
N SER A 79 5.83 15.56 11.36
CA SER A 79 6.74 16.54 10.74
C SER A 79 6.45 16.72 9.25
N VAL A 80 6.17 15.62 8.55
CA VAL A 80 5.78 15.67 7.13
C VAL A 80 4.43 16.37 6.94
N VAL A 81 3.44 16.12 7.80
CA VAL A 81 2.12 16.80 7.74
C VAL A 81 2.24 18.30 8.00
N ASP A 82 3.05 18.69 8.99
CA ASP A 82 3.34 20.09 9.28
C ASP A 82 4.08 20.72 8.09
N GLY A 83 4.99 19.98 7.46
CA GLY A 83 5.64 20.35 6.20
C GLY A 83 4.65 20.64 5.07
N PHE A 84 3.66 19.77 4.84
CA PHE A 84 2.62 20.00 3.82
C PHE A 84 1.85 21.31 4.05
N SER A 85 1.63 21.68 5.31
CA SER A 85 0.91 22.90 5.69
C SER A 85 1.70 24.18 5.43
N HIS A 86 3.04 24.10 5.46
CA HIS A 86 3.94 25.25 5.30
C HIS A 86 4.64 25.35 3.94
N ALA A 87 4.54 24.30 3.13
CA ALA A 87 5.00 24.28 1.75
C ALA A 87 4.27 25.35 0.92
N ARG A 88 4.95 25.90 -0.09
CA ARG A 88 4.55 27.03 -0.94
C ARG A 88 4.36 26.65 -2.41
N SER A 89 4.60 25.39 -2.79
CA SER A 89 4.40 24.88 -4.15
C SER A 89 3.10 24.08 -4.32
N GLY A 90 2.80 23.66 -5.54
CA GLY A 90 1.70 22.72 -5.84
C GLY A 90 2.08 21.23 -5.72
N ILE A 91 3.37 20.91 -5.59
CA ILE A 91 3.89 19.54 -5.59
C ILE A 91 4.86 19.38 -4.42
N PHE A 92 4.63 18.37 -3.59
CA PHE A 92 5.46 18.09 -2.42
C PHE A 92 6.30 16.85 -2.69
N GLN A 93 7.60 16.94 -2.45
CA GLN A 93 8.51 15.79 -2.40
C GLN A 93 8.87 15.55 -0.94
N VAL A 94 8.75 14.32 -0.46
CA VAL A 94 9.21 13.90 0.88
C VAL A 94 10.47 13.06 0.71
N ILE A 95 11.51 13.37 1.48
CA ILE A 95 12.79 12.64 1.47
C ILE A 95 13.41 12.65 2.88
N ASP A 96 13.89 11.49 3.33
CA ASP A 96 14.63 11.38 4.59
C ASP A 96 16.02 12.05 4.51
N ALA A 97 16.56 12.47 5.65
CA ALA A 97 17.83 13.20 5.74
C ALA A 97 19.08 12.31 5.63
N ASP A 98 18.96 10.99 5.67
CA ASP A 98 20.05 10.02 5.90
C ASP A 98 20.67 9.42 4.61
N PHE A 99 20.43 10.03 3.45
CA PHE A 99 20.86 9.53 2.12
C PHE A 99 20.39 8.10 1.76
N SER A 100 19.48 7.50 2.52
CA SER A 100 18.84 6.23 2.13
C SER A 100 17.98 6.38 0.87
N HIS A 101 17.59 7.63 0.57
CA HIS A 101 16.88 8.03 -0.64
C HIS A 101 17.80 8.87 -1.54
N PRO A 102 17.93 8.52 -2.83
CA PRO A 102 18.78 9.25 -3.77
C PRO A 102 18.14 10.57 -4.21
N PRO A 103 18.72 11.74 -3.87
CA PRO A 103 18.19 13.04 -4.29
C PRO A 103 18.13 13.20 -5.81
N GLU A 104 18.99 12.50 -6.55
CA GLU A 104 19.07 12.53 -8.02
C GLU A 104 17.77 12.07 -8.70
N LEU A 105 16.89 11.36 -7.99
CA LEU A 105 15.59 10.95 -8.52
C LEU A 105 14.52 12.02 -8.40
N ILE A 106 14.71 13.08 -7.59
CA ILE A 106 13.71 14.15 -7.39
C ILE A 106 13.15 14.72 -8.71
N PRO A 107 13.96 14.99 -9.75
CA PRO A 107 13.43 15.46 -11.03
C PRO A 107 12.49 14.45 -11.70
N SER A 108 12.78 13.15 -11.58
CA SER A 108 11.91 12.09 -12.11
C SER A 108 10.56 12.05 -11.37
N PHE A 109 10.54 12.28 -10.06
CA PHE A 109 9.28 12.41 -9.30
C PHE A 109 8.48 13.64 -9.74
N TYR A 110 9.14 14.78 -9.90
CA TYR A 110 8.49 16.00 -10.39
C TYR A 110 7.88 15.79 -11.78
N GLU A 111 8.64 15.24 -12.72
CA GLU A 111 8.14 14.91 -14.06
C GLU A 111 6.98 13.92 -14.03
N ALA A 112 7.05 12.90 -13.18
CA ALA A 112 5.99 11.91 -13.02
C ALA A 112 4.67 12.58 -12.60
N ILE A 113 4.72 13.49 -11.61
CA ILE A 113 3.54 14.25 -11.21
C ILE A 113 3.06 15.14 -12.35
N GLN A 114 3.96 15.87 -13.03
CA GLN A 114 3.61 16.73 -14.17
C GLN A 114 2.93 15.97 -15.32
N ARG A 115 3.28 14.69 -15.54
CA ARG A 115 2.61 13.78 -16.49
C ARG A 115 1.24 13.28 -16.01
N SER A 116 0.53 14.10 -15.23
CA SER A 116 -0.82 13.87 -14.72
C SER A 116 -0.96 12.73 -13.70
N ASN A 117 0.10 12.40 -12.95
CA ASN A 117 -0.04 11.54 -11.77
C ASN A 117 -0.33 12.38 -10.52
N ASP A 118 -1.14 11.86 -9.60
CA ASP A 118 -1.43 12.50 -8.33
C ASP A 118 -0.37 12.18 -7.26
N VAL A 119 0.16 10.95 -7.32
CA VAL A 119 1.16 10.41 -6.39
C VAL A 119 2.27 9.70 -7.17
N ALA A 120 3.53 9.99 -6.85
CA ALA A 120 4.70 9.26 -7.35
C ALA A 120 5.44 8.64 -6.16
N ILE A 121 5.70 7.32 -6.20
CA ILE A 121 6.19 6.57 -5.04
C ILE A 121 7.54 5.92 -5.39
N GLY A 122 8.57 6.19 -4.58
CA GLY A 122 9.82 5.45 -4.65
C GLY A 122 9.59 4.03 -4.15
N SER A 123 9.80 3.03 -5.00
CA SER A 123 9.57 1.64 -4.65
C SER A 123 10.84 0.81 -4.70
N ARG A 124 11.08 0.11 -3.59
CA ARG A 124 12.18 -0.88 -3.43
C ARG A 124 11.82 -2.24 -3.99
N TYR A 125 10.52 -2.51 -4.20
CA TYR A 125 9.99 -3.84 -4.50
C TYR A 125 9.49 -3.99 -5.93
N MET A 126 9.36 -2.90 -6.69
CA MET A 126 9.07 -2.96 -8.12
C MET A 126 10.32 -3.36 -8.94
N LYS A 127 10.11 -3.75 -10.20
CA LYS A 127 11.21 -4.10 -11.11
C LYS A 127 12.19 -2.92 -11.25
N GLY A 128 13.47 -3.17 -10.94
CA GLY A 128 14.54 -2.18 -10.95
C GLY A 128 14.86 -1.59 -9.57
N GLY A 129 13.96 -1.74 -8.59
CA GLY A 129 14.21 -1.38 -7.20
C GLY A 129 14.94 -2.48 -6.44
N SER A 130 15.69 -2.11 -5.42
CA SER A 130 16.38 -3.06 -4.55
C SER A 130 16.66 -2.50 -3.16
N ILE A 131 17.09 -3.37 -2.24
CA ILE A 131 17.51 -3.03 -0.89
C ILE A 131 18.90 -3.57 -0.71
N GLU A 132 19.84 -2.70 -0.39
CA GLU A 132 21.24 -3.08 -0.19
C GLU A 132 21.46 -3.60 1.24
N ALA A 133 22.16 -4.74 1.34
CA ALA A 133 22.80 -5.26 2.56
C ALA A 133 21.97 -5.33 3.88
N TRP A 134 20.64 -5.40 3.85
CA TRP A 134 19.88 -5.55 5.11
C TRP A 134 20.10 -6.90 5.80
N PRO A 135 20.25 -6.92 7.14
CA PRO A 135 20.14 -8.14 7.93
C PRO A 135 18.80 -8.85 7.67
N LEU A 136 18.82 -10.17 7.56
CA LEU A 136 17.63 -10.98 7.20
C LEU A 136 16.42 -10.69 8.11
N LYS A 137 16.66 -10.47 9.42
CA LYS A 137 15.61 -10.13 10.39
C LYS A 137 14.89 -8.82 10.02
N ARG A 138 15.63 -7.77 9.67
CA ARG A 138 15.06 -6.46 9.26
C ARG A 138 14.27 -6.61 7.97
N ARG A 139 14.79 -7.41 7.03
CA ARG A 139 14.11 -7.73 5.77
C ARG A 139 12.78 -8.44 5.99
N ILE A 140 12.73 -9.44 6.86
CA ILE A 140 11.48 -10.16 7.20
C ILE A 140 10.46 -9.21 7.82
N ILE A 141 10.86 -8.37 8.79
CA ILE A 141 9.92 -7.45 9.43
C ILE A 141 9.39 -6.42 8.43
N SER A 142 10.27 -5.88 7.58
CA SER A 142 9.86 -4.95 6.53
C SER A 142 8.91 -5.61 5.53
N LEU A 143 9.17 -6.84 5.10
CA LEU A 143 8.27 -7.58 4.21
C LEU A 143 6.90 -7.80 4.87
N GLY A 144 6.86 -8.11 6.17
CA GLY A 144 5.61 -8.21 6.92
C GLY A 144 4.84 -6.90 6.94
N ALA A 145 5.49 -5.78 7.28
CA ALA A 145 4.87 -4.46 7.27
C ALA A 145 4.34 -4.08 5.87
N THR A 146 5.15 -4.32 4.83
CA THR A 146 4.76 -4.10 3.44
C THR A 146 3.57 -4.99 3.05
N ALA A 147 3.54 -6.26 3.46
CA ALA A 147 2.42 -7.16 3.18
C ALA A 147 1.10 -6.63 3.77
N PHE A 148 1.11 -6.11 5.00
CA PHE A 148 -0.05 -5.44 5.60
C PHE A 148 -0.46 -4.18 4.83
N GLY A 149 0.51 -3.37 4.41
CA GLY A 149 0.21 -2.17 3.62
C GLY A 149 -0.42 -2.52 2.28
N ARG A 150 0.09 -3.58 1.63
CA ARG A 150 -0.43 -4.12 0.38
C ARG A 150 -1.80 -4.79 0.51
N ALA A 151 -2.19 -5.24 1.70
CA ALA A 151 -3.56 -5.70 1.90
C ALA A 151 -4.57 -4.54 1.74
N LEU A 152 -4.18 -3.31 2.08
CA LEU A 152 -4.99 -2.11 1.87
C LEU A 152 -4.79 -1.51 0.47
N PHE A 153 -3.57 -1.58 -0.06
CA PHE A 153 -3.18 -1.01 -1.36
C PHE A 153 -2.51 -2.06 -2.27
N PRO A 154 -3.26 -3.03 -2.81
CA PRO A 154 -2.69 -4.19 -3.50
C PRO A 154 -1.95 -3.86 -4.80
N ASP A 155 -2.31 -2.75 -5.45
CA ASP A 155 -1.68 -2.30 -6.69
C ASP A 155 -0.35 -1.56 -6.48
N ILE A 156 -0.05 -1.13 -5.24
CA ILE A 156 1.18 -0.41 -4.90
C ILE A 156 2.18 -1.42 -4.33
N THR A 157 3.37 -1.50 -4.91
CA THR A 157 4.37 -2.48 -4.45
C THR A 157 5.08 -2.07 -3.16
N ASP A 158 5.23 -0.76 -2.90
CA ASP A 158 5.85 -0.23 -1.67
C ASP A 158 5.03 0.89 -1.00
N PRO A 159 3.85 0.59 -0.42
CA PRO A 159 2.97 1.60 0.18
C PRO A 159 3.51 2.19 1.50
N VAL A 160 4.66 1.70 1.98
CA VAL A 160 5.29 2.08 3.25
C VAL A 160 6.58 2.88 3.07
N SER A 161 6.84 3.33 1.83
CA SER A 161 8.00 4.14 1.46
C SER A 161 7.97 5.53 2.11
N GLY A 162 9.15 6.03 2.51
CA GLY A 162 9.34 7.41 2.96
C GLY A 162 9.66 8.37 1.80
N PHE A 163 9.91 7.85 0.60
CA PHE A 163 10.32 8.62 -0.56
C PHE A 163 9.19 8.68 -1.58
N PHE A 164 8.49 9.81 -1.63
CA PHE A 164 7.35 10.00 -2.52
C PHE A 164 7.13 11.47 -2.83
N ALA A 165 6.50 11.73 -3.97
CA ALA A 165 5.96 13.03 -4.32
C ALA A 165 4.45 12.98 -4.46
N VAL A 166 3.79 14.10 -4.17
CA VAL A 166 2.33 14.19 -4.15
C VAL A 166 1.86 15.59 -4.53
N ARG A 167 0.74 15.69 -5.27
CA ARG A 167 0.10 16.98 -5.51
C ARG A 167 -0.52 17.52 -4.22
N ARG A 168 -0.43 18.83 -4.01
CA ARG A 168 -1.09 19.51 -2.87
C ARG A 168 -2.56 19.13 -2.74
N SER A 169 -3.29 19.03 -3.86
CA SER A 169 -4.71 18.68 -3.89
C SER A 169 -5.04 17.32 -3.26
N VAL A 170 -4.09 16.38 -3.23
CA VAL A 170 -4.29 15.06 -2.61
C VAL A 170 -4.40 15.18 -1.10
N VAL A 171 -3.64 16.09 -0.48
CA VAL A 171 -3.52 16.19 0.98
C VAL A 171 -4.21 17.43 1.57
N ALA A 172 -4.58 18.42 0.77
CA ALA A 172 -5.11 19.71 1.23
C ALA A 172 -6.34 19.61 2.16
N ASP A 173 -7.30 18.75 1.82
CA ASP A 173 -8.52 18.52 2.61
C ASP A 173 -8.52 17.15 3.31
N ALA A 174 -7.39 16.44 3.28
CA ALA A 174 -7.31 15.10 3.82
C ALA A 174 -7.22 15.17 5.36
N PRO A 175 -8.08 14.44 6.11
CA PRO A 175 -8.03 14.41 7.57
C PRO A 175 -6.90 13.50 8.06
N LEU A 176 -5.65 13.85 7.71
CA LEU A 176 -4.45 13.12 8.07
C LEU A 176 -4.27 13.15 9.59
N LYS A 177 -4.16 11.97 10.20
CA LYS A 177 -3.86 11.78 11.63
C LYS A 177 -2.80 10.70 11.75
N PRO A 178 -1.59 10.98 11.23
CA PRO A 178 -0.61 9.93 11.07
C PRO A 178 -0.12 9.43 12.44
N ARG A 179 0.36 8.19 12.45
CA ARG A 179 1.02 7.59 13.62
C ARG A 179 2.37 7.05 13.22
N GLY A 180 3.38 7.27 14.05
CA GLY A 180 4.73 6.79 13.81
C GLY A 180 5.35 7.38 12.54
N TYR A 181 5.83 6.52 11.65
CA TYR A 181 6.75 6.87 10.55
C TYR A 181 6.26 6.46 9.15
N LYS A 182 5.02 5.97 9.02
CA LYS A 182 4.44 5.52 7.74
C LYS A 182 3.45 6.54 7.17
N ILE A 183 3.92 7.75 6.91
CA ILE A 183 3.07 8.84 6.42
C ILE A 183 2.44 8.54 5.05
N LEU A 184 3.14 7.84 4.15
CA LEU A 184 2.60 7.49 2.84
C LEU A 184 1.30 6.66 2.94
N MET A 185 1.20 5.76 3.91
CA MET A 185 -0.03 5.00 4.17
C MET A 185 -1.21 5.93 4.50
N GLU A 186 -0.96 6.99 5.25
CA GLU A 186 -1.98 7.99 5.59
C GLU A 186 -2.42 8.77 4.36
N VAL A 187 -1.45 9.21 3.55
CA VAL A 187 -1.68 9.93 2.28
C VAL A 187 -2.49 9.07 1.31
N LEU A 188 -2.12 7.81 1.13
CA LEU A 188 -2.83 6.87 0.26
C LEU A 188 -4.23 6.54 0.79
N GLY A 189 -4.39 6.42 2.11
CA GLY A 189 -5.63 6.00 2.75
C GLY A 189 -6.67 7.08 2.91
N LYS A 190 -6.24 8.34 3.07
CA LYS A 190 -7.14 9.48 3.39
C LYS A 190 -7.03 10.63 2.40
N GLY A 191 -6.00 10.65 1.56
CA GLY A 191 -5.87 11.62 0.48
C GLY A 191 -6.83 11.34 -0.68
N ARG A 192 -7.02 12.34 -1.54
CA ARG A 192 -7.83 12.25 -2.76
C ARG A 192 -6.95 12.13 -3.99
N TRP A 193 -6.89 10.96 -4.58
CA TRP A 193 -6.06 10.66 -5.74
C TRP A 193 -6.74 9.59 -6.61
N ASP A 194 -6.50 9.67 -7.91
CA ASP A 194 -7.02 8.71 -8.91
C ASP A 194 -5.89 8.00 -9.66
N SER A 195 -4.69 8.58 -9.65
CA SER A 195 -3.54 8.09 -10.41
C SER A 195 -2.28 8.03 -9.55
N PHE A 196 -1.49 6.99 -9.77
CA PHE A 196 -0.18 6.87 -9.14
C PHE A 196 0.81 6.22 -10.10
N VAL A 197 2.10 6.45 -9.84
CA VAL A 197 3.20 5.75 -10.48
C VAL A 197 4.26 5.39 -9.46
N GLU A 198 4.93 4.26 -9.67
CA GLU A 198 6.08 3.86 -8.86
C GLU A 198 7.38 4.08 -9.64
N ILE A 199 8.40 4.59 -8.95
CA ILE A 199 9.75 4.86 -9.48
C ILE A 199 10.72 3.92 -8.75
N PRO A 200 11.47 3.05 -9.45
CA PRO A 200 12.38 2.13 -8.80
C PRO A 200 13.58 2.88 -8.21
N PHE A 201 14.02 2.49 -7.02
CA PHE A 201 15.29 2.98 -6.46
C PHE A 201 16.00 1.91 -5.62
N VAL A 202 17.30 2.13 -5.40
CA VAL A 202 18.14 1.30 -4.53
C VAL A 202 18.18 1.94 -3.15
N PHE A 203 17.62 1.27 -2.15
CA PHE A 203 17.68 1.72 -0.77
C PHE A 203 19.02 1.32 -0.14
N LYS A 204 19.80 2.32 0.26
CA LYS A 204 21.08 2.14 0.96
C LYS A 204 20.83 2.17 2.46
N ASP A 205 21.47 1.26 3.20
CA ASP A 205 21.36 1.27 4.67
C ASP A 205 22.29 2.33 5.26
N ARG A 206 21.95 2.76 6.47
CA ARG A 206 22.77 3.66 7.29
C ARG A 206 24.03 2.92 7.72
N GLU A 207 25.18 3.60 7.75
CA GLU A 207 26.40 3.03 8.35
C GLU A 207 26.31 2.94 9.89
N GLU A 208 25.45 3.74 10.53
CA GLU A 208 25.24 3.68 11.99
C GLU A 208 23.77 3.78 12.40
N GLY A 209 23.38 2.93 13.36
CA GLY A 209 22.08 2.98 14.04
C GLY A 209 21.39 1.63 14.16
N GLU A 210 21.49 0.99 15.33
CA GLU A 210 20.64 -0.18 15.63
C GLU A 210 19.16 0.22 15.64
N SER A 211 18.44 -0.10 14.57
CA SER A 211 16.97 0.02 14.56
C SER A 211 16.35 -1.02 15.50
N LYS A 212 16.21 -0.67 16.78
CA LYS A 212 15.39 -1.43 17.73
C LYS A 212 13.92 -1.10 17.45
N LEU A 213 13.32 -1.84 16.51
CA LEU A 213 11.87 -1.85 16.31
C LEU A 213 11.19 -2.21 17.64
N LYS A 214 10.63 -1.21 18.31
CA LYS A 214 9.91 -1.39 19.58
C LYS A 214 8.57 -2.06 19.29
N PRO A 215 8.04 -2.96 20.14
CA PRO A 215 6.70 -3.53 19.94
C PRO A 215 5.58 -2.46 19.79
N ALA A 216 5.73 -1.33 20.47
CA ALA A 216 4.84 -0.18 20.35
C ALA A 216 4.71 0.34 18.90
N THR A 217 5.83 0.36 18.16
CA THR A 217 5.89 0.74 16.75
C THR A 217 5.01 -0.15 15.86
N ILE A 218 5.04 -1.47 16.10
CA ILE A 218 4.19 -2.42 15.35
C ILE A 218 2.72 -2.17 15.68
N LEU A 219 2.39 -1.95 16.95
CA LEU A 219 1.02 -1.68 17.37
C LEU A 219 0.49 -0.36 16.78
N ASP A 220 1.31 0.69 16.73
CA ASP A 220 0.93 1.97 16.12
C ASP A 220 0.68 1.82 14.61
N TYR A 221 1.49 1.03 13.92
CA TYR A 221 1.27 0.72 12.52
C TYR A 221 -0.04 -0.06 12.30
N LEU A 222 -0.33 -1.07 13.12
CA LEU A 222 -1.59 -1.81 13.04
C LEU A 222 -2.81 -0.92 13.31
N LYS A 223 -2.72 -0.01 14.31
CA LYS A 223 -3.75 0.99 14.58
C LYS A 223 -3.94 1.95 13.41
N GLN A 224 -2.86 2.37 12.76
CA GLN A 224 -2.94 3.20 11.57
C GLN A 224 -3.68 2.49 10.43
N CYS A 225 -3.33 1.22 10.17
CA CYS A 225 -4.03 0.39 9.17
C CYS A 225 -5.52 0.23 9.49
N SER A 226 -5.88 -0.02 10.77
CA SER A 226 -7.29 -0.12 11.17
C SER A 226 -8.04 1.19 11.01
N ASP A 227 -7.40 2.32 11.33
CA ASP A 227 -8.00 3.64 11.17
C ASP A 227 -8.24 3.98 9.70
N ILE A 228 -7.30 3.65 8.82
CA ILE A 228 -7.46 3.79 7.36
C ILE A 228 -8.63 2.91 6.87
N ALA A 229 -8.68 1.64 7.29
CA ALA A 229 -9.74 0.73 6.90
C ALA A 229 -11.12 1.24 7.35
N PHE A 230 -11.25 1.69 8.61
CA PHE A 230 -12.49 2.25 9.15
C PHE A 230 -12.88 3.57 8.49
N PHE A 231 -11.90 4.46 8.25
CA PHE A 231 -12.11 5.70 7.53
C PHE A 231 -12.69 5.44 6.14
N SER A 232 -12.10 4.51 5.40
CA SER A 232 -12.56 4.06 4.08
C SER A 232 -14.00 3.52 4.13
N LEU A 233 -14.34 2.68 5.10
CA LEU A 233 -15.69 2.12 5.25
C LEU A 233 -16.74 3.21 5.55
N ARG A 234 -16.38 4.19 6.39
CA ARG A 234 -17.28 5.29 6.80
C ARG A 234 -17.55 6.27 5.67
N HIS A 235 -16.51 6.64 4.90
CA HIS A 235 -16.63 7.66 3.84
C HIS A 235 -16.98 7.07 2.48
N ARG A 236 -16.85 5.74 2.31
CA ARG A 236 -17.16 5.02 1.07
C ARG A 236 -16.47 5.61 -0.16
N ASN A 237 -15.23 6.06 0.01
CA ASN A 237 -14.41 6.68 -1.03
C ASN A 237 -12.93 6.28 -0.86
N GLY A 238 -12.14 6.45 -1.93
CA GLY A 238 -10.70 6.18 -1.96
C GLY A 238 -10.34 4.75 -2.32
N ALA A 239 -9.05 4.50 -2.59
CA ALA A 239 -8.54 3.23 -3.10
C ALA A 239 -8.92 2.01 -2.24
N VAL A 240 -8.84 2.15 -0.92
CA VAL A 240 -9.20 1.08 0.03
C VAL A 240 -10.68 0.70 -0.08
N TRP A 241 -11.58 1.68 -0.30
CA TRP A 241 -13.01 1.40 -0.47
C TRP A 241 -13.30 0.67 -1.79
N HIS A 242 -12.54 0.97 -2.84
CA HIS A 242 -12.64 0.23 -4.10
C HIS A 242 -12.27 -1.24 -3.92
N GLU A 243 -11.25 -1.53 -3.11
CA GLU A 243 -10.90 -2.91 -2.76
C GLU A 243 -11.96 -3.57 -1.86
N TRP A 244 -12.51 -2.86 -0.86
CA TRP A 244 -13.63 -3.38 -0.06
C TRP A 244 -14.83 -3.78 -0.94
N LYS A 245 -15.20 -2.94 -1.92
CA LYS A 245 -16.28 -3.27 -2.87
C LYS A 245 -15.99 -4.57 -3.62
N LYS A 246 -14.75 -4.78 -4.08
CA LYS A 246 -14.36 -6.02 -4.76
C LYS A 246 -14.45 -7.22 -3.82
N ILE A 247 -13.97 -7.10 -2.58
CA ILE A 247 -14.07 -8.16 -1.55
C ILE A 247 -15.53 -8.51 -1.28
N PHE A 248 -16.40 -7.51 -1.07
CA PHE A 248 -17.83 -7.75 -0.83
C PHE A 248 -18.52 -8.38 -2.04
N SER A 249 -18.25 -7.90 -3.25
CA SER A 249 -18.76 -8.52 -4.48
C SER A 249 -18.29 -9.96 -4.63
N PHE A 250 -17.01 -10.24 -4.39
CA PHE A 250 -16.46 -11.61 -4.42
C PHE A 250 -17.15 -12.53 -3.41
N GLY A 251 -17.44 -12.02 -2.20
CA GLY A 251 -18.22 -12.73 -1.18
C GLY A 251 -19.65 -13.04 -1.61
N LEU A 252 -20.36 -12.05 -2.16
CA LEU A 252 -21.73 -12.23 -2.68
C LEU A 252 -21.79 -13.23 -3.83
N VAL A 253 -20.79 -13.20 -4.73
CA VAL A 253 -20.64 -14.21 -5.78
C VAL A 253 -20.46 -15.59 -5.16
N GLY A 254 -19.58 -15.75 -4.17
CA GLY A 254 -19.40 -17.01 -3.45
C GLY A 254 -20.70 -17.56 -2.85
N ILE A 255 -21.50 -16.69 -2.21
CA ILE A 255 -22.83 -17.06 -1.67
C ILE A 255 -23.77 -17.50 -2.80
N SER A 256 -23.79 -16.79 -3.93
CA SER A 256 -24.58 -17.19 -5.10
C SER A 256 -24.20 -18.58 -5.61
N GLY A 257 -22.90 -18.91 -5.62
CA GLY A 257 -22.40 -20.22 -5.99
C GLY A 257 -22.91 -21.32 -5.07
N ILE A 258 -22.96 -21.08 -3.76
CA ILE A 258 -23.52 -22.05 -2.80
C ILE A 258 -25.00 -22.32 -3.11
N LEU A 259 -25.79 -21.27 -3.37
CA LEU A 259 -27.20 -21.40 -3.71
C LEU A 259 -27.42 -22.13 -5.04
N VAL A 260 -26.63 -21.81 -6.07
CA VAL A 260 -26.65 -22.50 -7.37
C VAL A 260 -26.30 -23.98 -7.20
N ASN A 261 -25.26 -24.29 -6.42
CA ASN A 261 -24.86 -25.67 -6.15
C ASN A 261 -25.97 -26.46 -5.46
N MET A 262 -26.55 -25.92 -4.38
CA MET A 262 -27.64 -26.59 -3.64
C MET A 262 -28.89 -26.76 -4.50
N GLY A 263 -29.28 -25.74 -5.25
CA GLY A 263 -30.45 -25.78 -6.14
C GLY A 263 -30.29 -26.80 -7.26
N LEU A 264 -29.13 -26.82 -7.93
CA LEU A 264 -28.84 -27.80 -8.98
C LEU A 264 -28.77 -29.22 -8.43
N LEU A 265 -28.13 -29.42 -7.27
CA LEU A 265 -28.08 -30.73 -6.64
C LEU A 265 -29.49 -31.26 -6.34
N TYR A 266 -30.38 -30.41 -5.80
CA TYR A 266 -31.77 -30.76 -5.54
C TYR A 266 -32.54 -31.09 -6.83
N LEU A 267 -32.49 -30.22 -7.84
CA LEU A 267 -33.21 -30.41 -9.09
C LEU A 267 -32.74 -31.67 -9.85
N LEU A 268 -31.43 -31.92 -9.91
CA LEU A 268 -30.88 -33.08 -10.60
C LEU A 268 -31.22 -34.38 -9.87
N THR A 269 -31.22 -34.38 -8.54
CA THR A 269 -31.48 -35.59 -7.74
C THR A 269 -32.96 -35.90 -7.63
N GLU A 270 -33.77 -34.93 -7.22
CA GLU A 270 -35.19 -35.15 -6.90
C GLU A 270 -36.10 -35.07 -8.13
N TYR A 271 -35.79 -34.17 -9.08
CA TYR A 271 -36.65 -33.95 -10.25
C TYR A 271 -36.17 -34.70 -11.49
N ALA A 272 -34.87 -34.70 -11.77
CA ALA A 272 -34.32 -35.44 -12.91
C ALA A 272 -33.99 -36.91 -12.59
N GLY A 273 -34.04 -37.32 -11.32
CA GLY A 273 -33.79 -38.69 -10.88
C GLY A 273 -32.35 -39.17 -11.07
N LEU A 274 -31.38 -38.26 -11.18
CA LEU A 274 -29.97 -38.61 -11.31
C LEU A 274 -29.39 -39.06 -9.97
N TYR A 275 -28.42 -39.98 -10.04
CA TYR A 275 -27.69 -40.42 -8.85
C TYR A 275 -26.96 -39.24 -8.19
N TYR A 276 -27.14 -39.07 -6.88
CA TYR A 276 -26.74 -37.85 -6.15
C TYR A 276 -25.25 -37.48 -6.30
N LEU A 277 -24.33 -38.45 -6.43
CA LEU A 277 -22.92 -38.16 -6.67
C LEU A 277 -22.68 -37.54 -8.06
N LEU A 278 -23.40 -38.03 -9.08
CA LEU A 278 -23.34 -37.45 -10.42
C LEU A 278 -23.97 -36.05 -10.43
N SER A 279 -25.11 -35.89 -9.75
CA SER A 279 -25.75 -34.58 -9.52
C SER A 279 -24.79 -33.60 -8.83
N ALA A 280 -24.07 -34.04 -7.81
CA ALA A 280 -23.11 -33.20 -7.07
C ALA A 280 -21.94 -32.76 -7.93
N LEU A 281 -21.36 -33.65 -8.75
CA LEU A 281 -20.27 -33.29 -9.66
C LEU A 281 -20.70 -32.21 -10.66
N ILE A 282 -21.90 -32.37 -11.26
CA ILE A 282 -22.46 -31.39 -12.20
C ILE A 282 -22.76 -30.06 -11.50
N ALA A 283 -23.38 -30.11 -10.31
CA ALA A 283 -23.74 -28.92 -9.55
C ALA A 283 -22.51 -28.11 -9.11
N ILE A 284 -21.43 -28.79 -8.68
CA ILE A 284 -20.16 -28.14 -8.29
C ILE A 284 -19.55 -27.42 -9.49
N GLU A 285 -19.43 -28.08 -10.64
CA GLU A 285 -18.82 -27.46 -11.82
C GLU A 285 -19.63 -26.25 -12.32
N LEU A 286 -20.96 -26.38 -12.39
CA LEU A 286 -21.84 -25.28 -12.79
C LEU A 286 -21.82 -24.12 -11.77
N SER A 287 -21.68 -24.41 -10.48
CA SER A 287 -21.49 -23.40 -9.44
C SER A 287 -20.15 -22.65 -9.60
N ILE A 288 -19.08 -23.36 -9.92
CA ILE A 288 -17.77 -22.74 -10.20
C ILE A 288 -17.83 -21.87 -11.46
N MET A 289 -18.51 -22.34 -12.51
CA MET A 289 -18.77 -21.54 -13.73
C MET A 289 -19.58 -20.27 -13.42
N ASN A 290 -20.62 -20.36 -12.59
CA ASN A 290 -21.38 -19.20 -12.10
C ASN A 290 -20.46 -18.21 -11.38
N ASN A 291 -19.63 -18.70 -10.46
CA ASN A 291 -18.72 -17.85 -9.69
C ASN A 291 -17.69 -17.17 -10.59
N PHE A 292 -17.12 -17.90 -11.54
CA PHE A 292 -16.19 -17.34 -12.50
C PHE A 292 -16.84 -16.25 -13.35
N PHE A 293 -18.03 -16.51 -13.88
CA PHE A 293 -18.75 -15.56 -14.74
C PHE A 293 -19.03 -14.25 -14.01
N TRP A 294 -19.61 -14.30 -12.80
CA TRP A 294 -19.92 -13.09 -12.05
C TRP A 294 -18.67 -12.37 -11.57
N ASN A 295 -17.61 -13.09 -11.20
CA ASN A 295 -16.36 -12.44 -10.85
C ASN A 295 -15.71 -11.74 -12.05
N ASP A 296 -15.76 -12.33 -13.24
CA ASP A 296 -15.19 -11.73 -14.44
C ASP A 296 -15.98 -10.49 -14.88
N VAL A 297 -17.31 -10.53 -14.86
CA VAL A 297 -18.16 -9.44 -15.37
C VAL A 297 -18.41 -8.35 -14.34
N TRP A 298 -18.59 -8.71 -13.06
CA TRP A 298 -19.05 -7.78 -12.02
C TRP A 298 -17.96 -7.41 -11.01
N THR A 299 -17.29 -8.40 -10.40
CA THR A 299 -16.27 -8.15 -9.36
C THR A 299 -15.03 -7.46 -9.92
N PHE A 300 -14.46 -8.02 -11.00
CA PHE A 300 -13.21 -7.54 -11.60
C PHE A 300 -13.43 -6.78 -12.91
N LYS A 301 -14.66 -6.75 -13.44
CA LYS A 301 -15.08 -5.95 -14.61
C LYS A 301 -14.13 -6.08 -15.81
N SER A 302 -13.84 -7.31 -16.19
CA SER A 302 -12.94 -7.63 -17.30
C SER A 302 -13.37 -6.99 -18.63
N PRO A 303 -12.41 -6.61 -19.50
CA PRO A 303 -12.72 -6.11 -20.83
C PRO A 303 -13.55 -7.11 -21.65
N LYS A 304 -14.62 -6.63 -22.29
CA LYS A 304 -15.54 -7.49 -23.07
C LYS A 304 -14.84 -8.24 -24.22
N ASN A 305 -13.77 -7.66 -24.77
CA ASN A 305 -13.07 -8.15 -25.97
C ASN A 305 -11.83 -9.03 -25.65
N LEU A 306 -11.85 -9.79 -24.56
CA LEU A 306 -10.78 -10.75 -24.27
C LEU A 306 -10.81 -11.93 -25.27
N ARG A 307 -9.64 -12.26 -25.83
CA ARG A 307 -9.43 -13.48 -26.63
C ARG A 307 -9.85 -14.72 -25.84
N LEU A 308 -10.42 -15.70 -26.53
CA LEU A 308 -10.92 -16.95 -25.93
C LEU A 308 -9.84 -17.66 -25.09
N GLU A 309 -8.61 -17.74 -25.59
CA GLU A 309 -7.46 -18.33 -24.88
C GLU A 309 -7.23 -17.69 -23.51
N ARG A 310 -7.34 -16.36 -23.40
CA ARG A 310 -7.19 -15.66 -22.12
C ARG A 310 -8.35 -15.95 -21.17
N LYS A 311 -9.58 -16.10 -21.69
CA LYS A 311 -10.74 -16.49 -20.88
C LYS A 311 -10.56 -17.91 -20.33
N LEU A 312 -10.10 -18.85 -21.15
CA LEU A 312 -9.81 -20.23 -20.73
C LEU A 312 -8.68 -20.29 -19.70
N HIS A 313 -7.58 -19.56 -19.90
CA HIS A 313 -6.49 -19.47 -18.93
C HIS A 313 -6.99 -18.94 -17.58
N ARG A 314 -7.83 -17.89 -17.58
CA ARG A 314 -8.41 -17.35 -16.34
C ARG A 314 -9.33 -18.35 -15.65
N PHE A 315 -10.15 -19.06 -16.41
CA PHE A 315 -11.01 -20.11 -15.85
C PHE A 315 -10.20 -21.24 -15.22
N ALA A 316 -9.18 -21.75 -15.93
CA ALA A 316 -8.27 -22.76 -15.40
C ALA A 316 -7.55 -22.28 -14.14
N SER A 317 -7.03 -21.04 -14.17
CA SER A 317 -6.41 -20.42 -13.00
C SER A 317 -7.37 -20.31 -11.82
N PHE A 318 -8.62 -19.91 -12.05
CA PHE A 318 -9.65 -19.80 -11.01
C PHE A 318 -9.92 -21.15 -10.33
N GLN A 319 -10.00 -22.23 -11.14
CA GLN A 319 -10.15 -23.60 -10.65
C GLN A 319 -8.98 -24.02 -9.76
N PHE A 320 -7.74 -23.81 -10.22
CA PHE A 320 -6.54 -24.14 -9.42
C PHE A 320 -6.48 -23.35 -8.10
N VAL A 321 -6.86 -22.07 -8.13
CA VAL A 321 -6.91 -21.24 -6.92
C VAL A 321 -7.95 -21.79 -5.94
N ALA A 322 -9.14 -22.16 -6.42
CA ALA A 322 -10.20 -22.73 -5.60
C ALA A 322 -9.78 -24.05 -4.93
N ILE A 323 -9.07 -24.93 -5.65
CA ILE A 323 -8.48 -26.16 -5.08
C ILE A 323 -7.47 -25.82 -3.98
N GLY A 324 -6.59 -24.84 -4.23
CA GLY A 324 -5.65 -24.35 -3.22
C GLY A 324 -6.36 -23.83 -1.96
N GLY A 325 -7.45 -23.06 -2.14
CA GLY A 325 -8.28 -22.59 -1.03
C GLY A 325 -8.91 -23.73 -0.24
N LEU A 326 -9.40 -24.78 -0.91
CA LEU A 326 -9.93 -25.97 -0.24
C LEU A 326 -8.87 -26.67 0.62
N LEU A 327 -7.67 -26.87 0.08
CA LEU A 327 -6.55 -27.49 0.82
C LEU A 327 -6.14 -26.67 2.04
N ILE A 328 -6.12 -25.34 1.91
CA ILE A 328 -5.86 -24.41 3.02
C ILE A 328 -6.94 -24.55 4.10
N ASN A 329 -8.21 -24.58 3.72
CA ASN A 329 -9.31 -24.76 4.68
C ASN A 329 -9.15 -26.08 5.46
N LEU A 330 -8.95 -27.20 4.75
CA LEU A 330 -8.78 -28.52 5.38
C LEU A 330 -7.58 -28.57 6.32
N THR A 331 -6.47 -27.94 5.92
CA THR A 331 -5.25 -27.88 6.75
C THR A 331 -5.47 -27.03 7.99
N VAL A 332 -6.09 -25.84 7.85
CA VAL A 332 -6.42 -24.98 8.99
C VAL A 332 -7.38 -25.70 9.95
N LEU A 333 -8.42 -26.34 9.41
CA LEU A 333 -9.37 -27.13 10.18
C LEU A 333 -8.63 -28.19 11.00
N TYR A 334 -7.85 -29.05 10.35
CA TYR A 334 -7.09 -30.12 11.02
C TYR A 334 -6.14 -29.59 12.08
N VAL A 335 -5.34 -28.56 11.77
CA VAL A 335 -4.37 -27.98 12.72
C VAL A 335 -5.08 -27.38 13.92
N LEU A 336 -6.17 -26.64 13.70
CA LEU A 336 -6.89 -26.01 14.80
C LEU A 336 -7.64 -27.03 15.66
N THR A 337 -8.22 -28.08 15.08
CA THR A 337 -8.95 -29.11 15.84
C THR A 337 -8.03 -30.09 16.54
N GLU A 338 -7.14 -30.75 15.80
CA GLU A 338 -6.36 -31.88 16.31
C GLU A 338 -5.12 -31.44 17.10
N ILE A 339 -4.52 -30.31 16.73
CA ILE A 339 -3.28 -29.83 17.36
C ILE A 339 -3.58 -28.78 18.43
N ALA A 340 -4.43 -27.80 18.12
CA ALA A 340 -4.72 -26.69 19.04
C ALA A 340 -5.96 -26.91 19.93
N GLY A 341 -6.74 -27.98 19.72
CA GLY A 341 -7.92 -28.30 20.52
C GLY A 341 -9.09 -27.31 20.37
N VAL A 342 -9.12 -26.54 19.29
CA VAL A 342 -10.20 -25.59 18.99
C VAL A 342 -11.45 -26.35 18.55
N TYR A 343 -12.61 -25.92 19.03
CA TYR A 343 -13.90 -26.51 18.63
C TYR A 343 -14.09 -26.48 17.10
N TYR A 344 -14.48 -27.62 16.52
CA TYR A 344 -14.42 -27.84 15.06
C TYR A 344 -15.23 -26.84 14.22
N LEU A 345 -16.35 -26.31 14.73
CA LEU A 345 -17.11 -25.28 14.01
C LEU A 345 -16.36 -23.94 13.95
N LEU A 346 -15.66 -23.58 15.02
CA LEU A 346 -14.83 -22.37 15.05
C LEU A 346 -13.59 -22.54 14.16
N ALA A 347 -12.96 -23.72 14.19
CA ALA A 347 -11.84 -24.06 13.33
C ALA A 347 -12.24 -24.05 11.84
N ASN A 348 -13.39 -24.63 11.50
CA ASN A 348 -13.92 -24.63 10.13
C ASN A 348 -14.26 -23.20 9.66
N LEU A 349 -14.87 -22.38 10.52
CA LEU A 349 -15.14 -20.98 10.20
C LEU A 349 -13.84 -20.21 9.90
N ALA A 350 -12.80 -20.39 10.73
CA ALA A 350 -11.49 -19.79 10.48
C ALA A 350 -10.87 -20.28 9.15
N GLY A 351 -10.95 -21.58 8.87
CA GLY A 351 -10.50 -22.17 7.61
C GLY A 351 -11.22 -21.59 6.39
N ILE A 352 -12.54 -21.42 6.45
CA ILE A 352 -13.33 -20.78 5.40
C ILE A 352 -12.88 -19.33 5.17
N LEU A 353 -12.69 -18.55 6.24
CA LEU A 353 -12.28 -17.14 6.12
C LEU A 353 -10.87 -16.99 5.53
N ILE A 354 -9.93 -17.84 5.94
CA ILE A 354 -8.56 -17.83 5.41
C ILE A 354 -8.54 -18.29 3.95
N ALA A 355 -9.27 -19.36 3.62
CA ALA A 355 -9.41 -19.83 2.25
C ALA A 355 -10.08 -18.78 1.34
N PHE A 356 -11.07 -18.04 1.86
CA PHE A 356 -11.68 -16.92 1.17
C PHE A 356 -10.68 -15.80 0.89
N ALA A 357 -9.88 -15.39 1.89
CA ALA A 357 -8.84 -14.38 1.72
C ALA A 357 -7.78 -14.82 0.70
N TRP A 358 -7.32 -16.07 0.76
CA TRP A 358 -6.44 -16.68 -0.24
C TRP A 358 -7.04 -16.61 -1.64
N ASN A 359 -8.28 -17.12 -1.79
CA ASN A 359 -8.97 -17.15 -3.07
C ASN A 359 -9.10 -15.74 -3.65
N TYR A 360 -9.49 -14.76 -2.84
CA TYR A 360 -9.58 -13.37 -3.28
C TYR A 360 -8.21 -12.82 -3.72
N MET A 361 -7.20 -12.91 -2.85
CA MET A 361 -5.88 -12.32 -3.09
C MET A 361 -5.19 -12.91 -4.31
N VAL A 362 -5.20 -14.23 -4.47
CA VAL A 362 -4.52 -14.89 -5.60
C VAL A 362 -5.27 -14.61 -6.90
N ASN A 363 -6.60 -14.69 -6.90
CA ASN A 363 -7.40 -14.33 -8.07
C ASN A 363 -7.18 -12.87 -8.50
N ARG A 364 -7.11 -11.95 -7.54
CA ARG A 364 -6.85 -10.52 -7.80
C ARG A 364 -5.48 -10.26 -8.45
N HIS A 365 -4.44 -10.99 -8.06
CA HIS A 365 -3.06 -10.72 -8.53
C HIS A 365 -2.64 -11.57 -9.73
N TYR A 366 -3.22 -12.76 -9.88
CA TYR A 366 -2.81 -13.73 -10.90
C TYR A 366 -3.89 -13.91 -11.98
N THR A 367 -5.13 -14.21 -11.58
CA THR A 367 -6.23 -14.50 -12.52
C THR A 367 -6.73 -13.24 -13.22
N TRP A 368 -7.01 -12.19 -12.45
CA TRP A 368 -7.48 -10.88 -12.92
C TRP A 368 -6.44 -9.79 -12.71
N LYS A 369 -5.19 -10.09 -13.06
CA LYS A 369 -4.13 -9.07 -13.09
C LYS A 369 -4.55 -7.96 -14.05
N SER A 370 -4.65 -6.73 -13.53
CA SER A 370 -4.81 -5.52 -14.34
C SER A 370 -3.63 -5.48 -15.32
N ALA A 371 -3.94 -5.47 -16.62
CA ALA A 371 -2.93 -5.43 -17.68
C ALA A 371 -2.34 -4.03 -17.81
#